data_AF-A0A2K2H5B4-F1
#
_entry.id   AF-A0A2K2H5B4-F1
#
_cell.length_a   1.000
_cell.length_b   1.000
_cell.length_c   1.000
_cell.angle_alpha   90.00
_cell.angle_beta   90.00
_cell.angle_gamma   90.00
#
_symmetry.space_group_name_H-M   'P 1'
#
loop_
_entity.id
_entity.type
_entity.pdbx_description
1 polymer ?
#
loop_
_entity_poly.entity_id
_entity_poly.type
_entity_poly.pdbx_seq_one_letter_code
_entity_poly.pdbx_strand_id
1 'polypeptide(L)'
;MKTGLVSIFFLLLLGALSLAHGGCLTRDVADISGNIQTYFVCKNTLPSPDYLIASYMGPKISFTVFSFDKSGASYLCHDYESKYDSDYRCEKGGIRDVLSEYRNKKTKVLTYDIGDVDENLIKKIFKRKPIFATSETQEGIMVDKCFSAIVDDDVYLIYDRKSFVEFYKCLIRMEHYFEKNKKWTIKHFD
;
A
#
# COMPACT_ATOMS: atom_id res chain seq x y z
N MET A 1 43.15 -6.99 -35.06
CA MET A 1 41.76 -7.35 -34.69
C MET A 1 41.59 -7.27 -33.19
N LYS A 2 41.03 -6.18 -32.67
CA LYS A 2 40.65 -6.01 -31.25
C LYS A 2 39.34 -5.23 -31.20
N THR A 3 38.23 -5.94 -31.36
CA THR A 3 36.87 -5.39 -31.24
C THR A 3 36.00 -6.51 -30.65
N GLY A 4 35.86 -6.53 -29.32
CA GLY A 4 35.13 -7.61 -28.67
C GLY A 4 34.81 -7.41 -27.19
N LEU A 5 34.90 -6.19 -26.66
CA LEU A 5 34.60 -5.95 -25.23
C LEU A 5 33.65 -4.77 -24.96
N VAL A 6 33.16 -4.09 -25.99
CA VAL A 6 32.27 -2.92 -25.83
C VAL A 6 30.79 -3.32 -25.74
N SER A 7 30.42 -4.54 -26.14
CA SER A 7 29.01 -4.93 -26.29
C SER A 7 28.31 -5.40 -25.01
N ILE A 8 29.06 -5.83 -23.98
CA ILE A 8 28.46 -6.44 -22.77
C ILE A 8 28.07 -5.37 -21.73
N PHE A 9 28.78 -4.25 -21.67
CA PHE A 9 28.44 -3.15 -20.77
C PHE A 9 27.14 -2.42 -21.17
N PHE A 10 26.77 -2.45 -22.46
CA PHE A 10 25.57 -1.79 -22.95
C PHE A 10 24.27 -2.57 -22.64
N LEU A 11 24.36 -3.90 -22.50
CA LEU A 11 23.19 -4.75 -22.15
C LEU A 11 22.84 -4.69 -20.66
N LEU A 12 23.81 -4.44 -19.77
CA LEU A 12 23.55 -4.25 -18.33
C LEU A 12 22.92 -2.89 -18.01
N LEU A 13 23.12 -1.87 -18.85
CA LEU A 13 22.47 -0.55 -18.72
C LEU A 13 21.00 -0.56 -19.15
N LEU A 14 20.59 -1.45 -20.06
CA LEU A 14 19.19 -1.59 -20.47
C LEU A 14 18.33 -2.33 -19.42
N GLY A 15 18.93 -3.11 -18.52
CA GLY A 15 18.22 -3.79 -17.43
C GLY A 15 17.86 -2.90 -16.24
N ALA A 16 18.45 -1.71 -16.13
CA ALA A 16 18.21 -0.77 -15.03
C ALA A 16 16.94 0.10 -15.20
N LEU A 17 16.27 0.01 -16.35
CA LEU A 17 14.97 0.64 -16.60
C LEU A 17 13.81 -0.37 -16.47
N SER A 18 13.99 -1.38 -15.62
CA SER A 18 12.84 -2.05 -15.02
C SER A 18 12.14 -1.01 -14.13
N LEU A 19 11.26 -0.20 -14.73
CA LEU A 19 10.23 0.55 -14.03
C LEU A 19 9.66 -0.39 -12.98
N ALA A 20 9.92 -0.10 -11.70
CA ALA A 20 9.40 -0.88 -10.61
C ALA A 20 7.87 -0.74 -10.67
N HIS A 21 7.23 -1.63 -11.41
CA HIS A 21 5.79 -1.63 -11.56
C HIS A 21 5.21 -2.02 -10.20
N GLY A 22 4.66 -1.02 -9.51
CA GLY A 22 3.70 -1.27 -8.43
C GLY A 22 2.52 -2.07 -8.96
N GLY A 23 1.90 -2.84 -8.08
CA GLY A 23 0.80 -3.73 -8.41
C GLY A 23 0.60 -4.80 -7.36
N CYS A 24 -0.57 -5.43 -7.42
CA CYS A 24 -0.93 -6.52 -6.55
C CYS A 24 -0.99 -7.85 -7.31
N LEU A 25 -0.42 -8.90 -6.73
CA LEU A 25 -0.43 -10.27 -7.22
C LEU A 25 -1.18 -11.15 -6.23
N THR A 26 -2.15 -11.91 -6.72
CA THR A 26 -2.85 -12.94 -5.95
C THR A 26 -2.56 -14.31 -6.54
N ARG A 27 -2.33 -15.31 -5.68
CA ARG A 27 -2.10 -16.69 -6.09
C ARG A 27 -2.84 -17.65 -5.15
N ASP A 28 -3.74 -18.42 -5.72
CA ASP A 28 -4.44 -19.50 -5.03
C ASP A 28 -3.71 -20.83 -5.23
N VAL A 29 -3.57 -21.59 -4.15
CA VAL A 29 -2.91 -22.89 -4.13
C VAL A 29 -3.78 -23.85 -3.32
N ALA A 30 -4.14 -24.98 -3.92
CA ALA A 30 -4.82 -26.06 -3.19
C ALA A 30 -3.78 -26.94 -2.49
N ASP A 31 -4.02 -27.27 -1.22
CA ASP A 31 -3.22 -28.28 -0.51
C ASP A 31 -3.67 -29.72 -0.85
N ILE A 32 -2.93 -30.70 -0.34
CA ILE A 32 -3.22 -32.13 -0.53
C ILE A 32 -4.57 -32.59 0.06
N SER A 33 -5.17 -31.78 0.94
CA SER A 33 -6.49 -32.01 1.54
C SER A 33 -7.61 -31.28 0.80
N GLY A 34 -7.28 -30.55 -0.27
CA GLY A 34 -8.23 -29.78 -1.07
C GLY A 34 -8.58 -28.41 -0.48
N ASN A 35 -7.91 -27.95 0.58
CA ASN A 35 -8.14 -26.61 1.10
C ASN A 35 -7.42 -25.59 0.23
N ILE A 36 -8.10 -24.48 -0.07
CA ILE A 36 -7.54 -23.36 -0.83
C ILE A 36 -6.77 -22.46 0.14
N GLN A 37 -5.55 -22.11 -0.26
CA GLN A 37 -4.71 -21.12 0.41
C GLN A 37 -4.42 -19.99 -0.57
N THR A 38 -4.58 -18.74 -0.13
CA THR A 38 -4.36 -17.57 -0.97
C THR A 38 -3.13 -16.81 -0.49
N TYR A 39 -2.20 -16.57 -1.41
CA TYR A 39 -1.05 -15.68 -1.22
C TYR A 39 -1.35 -14.38 -1.94
N PHE A 40 -1.21 -13.26 -1.24
CA PHE A 40 -1.41 -11.93 -1.79
C PHE A 40 -0.16 -11.10 -1.53
N VAL A 41 0.41 -10.49 -2.57
CA VAL A 41 1.54 -9.57 -2.44
C VAL A 41 1.22 -8.31 -3.22
N CYS A 42 1.19 -7.16 -2.56
CA CYS A 42 1.04 -5.89 -3.21
C CYS A 42 2.20 -4.97 -2.89
N LYS A 43 2.87 -4.51 -3.95
CA LYS A 43 3.89 -3.47 -3.87
C LYS A 43 3.33 -2.18 -4.42
N ASN A 44 3.64 -1.08 -3.77
CA ASN A 44 3.06 0.19 -4.16
C ASN A 44 3.63 0.77 -5.45
N THR A 45 2.82 1.60 -6.11
CA THR A 45 3.21 2.33 -7.32
C THR A 45 3.89 3.67 -7.01
N LEU A 46 3.68 4.23 -5.82
CA LEU A 46 4.28 5.51 -5.43
C LEU A 46 5.79 5.34 -5.19
N PRO A 47 6.65 6.30 -5.58
CA PRO A 47 8.08 6.19 -5.36
C PRO A 47 8.49 6.37 -3.89
N SER A 48 7.64 7.02 -3.08
CA SER A 48 7.79 7.14 -1.64
C SER A 48 6.43 7.44 -0.99
N PRO A 49 6.06 6.78 0.12
CA PRO A 49 6.75 5.66 0.77
C PRO A 49 6.86 4.43 -0.17
N ASP A 50 7.78 3.49 0.05
CA ASP A 50 7.91 2.22 -0.74
C ASP A 50 7.30 1.09 0.08
N TYR A 51 5.97 1.02 0.11
CA TYR A 51 5.25 0.07 0.94
C TYR A 51 5.03 -1.29 0.24
N LEU A 52 5.01 -2.33 1.06
CA LEU A 52 4.77 -3.72 0.69
C LEU A 52 3.71 -4.31 1.63
N ILE A 53 2.69 -4.92 1.04
CA ILE A 53 1.70 -5.76 1.72
C ILE A 53 1.96 -7.19 1.29
N ALA A 54 2.18 -8.10 2.22
CA ALA A 54 2.30 -9.52 1.96
C ALA A 54 1.38 -10.29 2.91
N SER A 55 0.39 -10.98 2.35
CA SER A 55 -0.62 -11.71 3.11
C SER A 55 -0.65 -13.17 2.70
N TYR A 56 -0.88 -14.01 3.69
CA TYR A 56 -1.23 -15.41 3.56
C TYR A 56 -2.61 -15.60 4.19
N MET A 57 -3.52 -16.22 3.45
CA MET A 57 -4.86 -16.56 3.91
C MET A 57 -5.04 -18.07 3.81
N GLY A 58 -5.08 -18.73 4.97
CA GLY A 58 -5.25 -20.17 5.08
C GLY A 58 -6.51 -20.53 5.89
N PRO A 59 -6.92 -21.81 5.87
CA PRO A 59 -8.17 -22.27 6.50
C PRO A 59 -8.19 -22.22 8.03
N LYS A 60 -7.06 -21.93 8.68
CA LYS A 60 -6.93 -21.88 10.15
C LYS A 60 -6.19 -20.66 10.66
N ILE A 61 -5.34 -20.10 9.81
CA ILE A 61 -4.49 -18.97 10.16
C ILE A 61 -4.36 -18.10 8.93
N SER A 62 -4.49 -16.80 9.14
CA SER A 62 -4.08 -15.80 8.18
C SER A 62 -3.09 -14.86 8.84
N PHE A 63 -2.11 -14.40 8.08
CA PHE A 63 -1.19 -13.37 8.54
C PHE A 63 -0.91 -12.38 7.42
N THR A 64 -0.69 -11.14 7.80
CA THR A 64 -0.33 -10.05 6.89
C THR A 64 0.87 -9.31 7.45
N VAL A 65 1.94 -9.27 6.67
CA VAL A 65 3.08 -8.40 6.91
C VAL A 65 2.87 -7.14 6.09
N PHE A 66 2.90 -6.01 6.77
CA PHE A 66 2.88 -4.70 6.16
C PHE A 66 4.18 -3.96 6.45
N SER A 67 4.92 -3.61 5.41
CA SER A 67 6.06 -2.72 5.50
C SER A 67 5.67 -1.42 4.84
N PHE A 68 5.58 -0.32 5.59
CA PHE A 68 5.21 0.97 5.03
C PHE A 68 6.38 1.64 4.30
N ASP A 69 7.58 1.56 4.86
CA ASP A 69 8.77 2.13 4.22
C ASP A 69 10.02 1.29 4.50
N LYS A 70 11.10 1.60 3.78
CA LYS A 70 12.43 1.00 3.97
C LYS A 70 13.09 1.38 5.30
N SER A 71 12.59 2.43 5.95
CA SER A 71 13.15 2.99 7.18
C SER A 71 12.63 2.27 8.43
N GLY A 72 11.76 1.28 8.26
CA GLY A 72 11.36 0.35 9.30
C GLY A 72 10.06 0.72 10.01
N ALA A 73 9.12 1.39 9.34
CA ALA A 73 7.73 1.40 9.77
C ALA A 73 7.03 0.13 9.25
N SER A 74 6.78 -0.85 10.12
CA SER A 74 6.15 -2.13 9.73
C SER A 74 5.23 -2.69 10.81
N TYR A 75 4.25 -3.48 10.37
CA TYR A 75 3.21 -4.09 11.17
C TYR A 75 3.04 -5.55 10.76
N LEU A 76 2.92 -6.41 11.75
CA LEU A 76 2.58 -7.82 11.56
C LEU A 76 1.18 -8.02 12.13
N CYS A 77 0.25 -8.43 11.29
CA CYS A 77 -1.12 -8.68 11.67
C CYS A 77 -1.44 -10.16 11.54
N HIS A 78 -2.06 -10.73 12.57
CA HIS A 78 -2.51 -12.11 12.62
C HIS A 78 -4.02 -12.13 12.73
N ASP A 79 -4.63 -13.07 12.04
CA ASP A 79 -6.04 -13.41 12.16
C ASP A 79 -6.13 -14.91 12.46
N TYR A 80 -6.54 -15.22 13.69
CA TYR A 80 -6.79 -16.57 14.15
C TYR A 80 -8.29 -16.82 14.15
N GLU A 81 -8.74 -17.66 13.22
CA GLU A 81 -10.13 -18.10 13.21
C GLU A 81 -10.29 -19.28 14.18
N SER A 82 -10.86 -19.01 15.36
CA SER A 82 -11.29 -20.05 16.28
C SER A 82 -12.79 -20.30 16.12
N LYS A 83 -13.26 -21.49 16.52
CA LYS A 83 -14.67 -21.90 16.40
C LYS A 83 -15.67 -20.95 17.10
N TYR A 84 -15.20 -20.08 17.99
CA TYR A 84 -16.04 -19.22 18.84
C TYR A 84 -15.64 -17.75 18.82
N ASP A 85 -14.50 -17.39 18.23
CA ASP A 85 -13.98 -16.03 18.22
C ASP A 85 -12.92 -15.85 17.13
N SER A 86 -12.91 -14.69 16.47
CA SER A 86 -11.82 -14.28 15.58
C SER A 86 -10.87 -13.39 16.38
N ASP A 87 -9.67 -13.86 16.68
CA ASP A 87 -8.65 -13.04 17.35
C ASP A 87 -7.78 -12.36 16.30
N TYR A 88 -8.10 -11.10 16.02
CA TYR A 88 -7.34 -10.24 15.12
C TYR A 88 -6.42 -9.31 15.91
N ARG A 89 -5.10 -9.41 15.65
CA ARG A 89 -4.10 -8.56 16.31
C ARG A 89 -3.07 -8.05 15.33
N CYS A 90 -2.80 -6.74 15.36
CA CYS A 90 -1.61 -6.17 14.75
C CYS A 90 -0.61 -5.75 15.81
N GLU A 91 0.63 -6.11 15.57
CA GLU A 91 1.77 -5.67 16.37
C GLU A 91 2.70 -4.84 15.50
N LYS A 92 3.20 -3.75 16.07
CA LYS A 92 4.26 -2.96 15.42
C LYS A 92 5.52 -3.82 15.40
N GLY A 93 5.92 -4.25 14.20
CA GLY A 93 7.18 -4.96 13.96
C GLY A 93 8.35 -4.03 13.69
N GLY A 94 8.05 -2.78 13.34
CA GLY A 94 9.02 -1.78 12.93
C GLY A 94 9.68 -1.01 14.07
N ILE A 95 10.87 -0.48 13.81
CA ILE A 95 11.62 0.36 14.77
C ILE A 95 11.00 1.76 14.87
N ARG A 96 10.27 2.21 13.84
CA ARG A 96 9.75 3.58 13.72
C ARG A 96 8.25 3.61 13.46
N ASP A 97 7.64 4.74 13.82
CA ASP A 97 6.27 5.04 13.40
C ASP A 97 6.25 5.51 11.94
N VAL A 98 5.08 5.46 11.34
CA VAL A 98 4.83 6.01 10.01
C VAL A 98 5.04 7.53 10.05
N LEU A 99 5.89 8.05 9.16
CA LEU A 99 6.12 9.50 9.04
C LEU A 99 4.87 10.23 8.54
N SER A 100 4.61 11.41 9.06
CA SER A 100 3.49 12.26 8.63
C SER A 100 3.61 12.76 7.17
N GLU A 101 4.81 12.74 6.60
CA GLU A 101 5.08 13.20 5.25
C GLU A 101 6.19 12.38 4.59
N TYR A 102 5.95 11.97 3.34
CA TYR A 102 6.96 11.47 2.42
C TYR A 102 6.96 12.39 1.20
N ARG A 103 8.14 12.84 0.80
CA ARG A 103 8.27 13.76 -0.32
C ARG A 103 9.16 13.16 -1.39
N ASN A 104 8.65 13.18 -2.63
CA ASN A 104 9.46 12.98 -3.81
C ASN A 104 9.54 14.30 -4.61
N LYS A 105 10.18 14.30 -5.79
CA LYS A 105 10.38 15.52 -6.57
C LYS A 105 9.08 16.20 -7.07
N LYS A 106 8.01 15.43 -7.27
CA LYS A 106 6.74 15.88 -7.89
C LYS A 106 5.52 15.78 -6.99
N THR A 107 5.55 14.85 -6.04
CA THR A 107 4.42 14.49 -5.20
C THR A 107 4.82 14.44 -3.74
N LYS A 108 3.85 14.78 -2.91
CA LYS A 108 3.90 14.58 -1.47
C LYS A 108 2.84 13.55 -1.06
N VAL A 109 3.24 12.61 -0.22
CA VAL A 109 2.33 11.67 0.45
C VAL A 109 2.23 12.10 1.90
N LEU A 110 1.04 12.51 2.29
CA LEU A 110 0.70 12.91 3.65
C LEU A 110 0.04 11.75 4.36
N THR A 111 0.51 11.45 5.57
CA THR A 111 -0.11 10.43 6.41
C THR A 111 -0.63 11.00 7.72
N TYR A 112 -1.78 10.49 8.15
CA TYR A 112 -2.42 10.90 9.40
C TYR A 112 -2.98 9.69 10.13
N ASP A 113 -2.77 9.64 11.44
CA ASP A 113 -3.58 8.78 12.28
C ASP A 113 -4.98 9.41 12.42
N ILE A 114 -6.03 8.61 12.27
CA ILE A 114 -7.42 9.07 12.31
C ILE A 114 -7.81 9.69 13.66
N GLY A 115 -7.18 9.26 14.76
CA GLY A 115 -7.38 9.84 16.09
C GLY A 115 -6.71 11.19 16.26
N ASP A 116 -5.74 11.52 15.41
CA ASP A 116 -4.93 12.75 15.48
C ASP A 116 -5.28 13.75 14.35
N VAL A 117 -6.17 13.38 13.40
CA VAL A 117 -6.47 14.20 12.22
C VAL A 117 -7.48 15.31 12.52
N ASP A 118 -7.16 16.54 12.10
CA ASP A 118 -8.10 17.68 12.16
C ASP A 118 -9.25 17.45 11.17
N GLU A 119 -10.49 17.42 11.65
CA GLU A 119 -11.68 17.30 10.78
C GLU A 119 -11.73 18.36 9.67
N ASN A 120 -11.18 19.55 9.92
CA ASN A 120 -11.11 20.60 8.92
C ASN A 120 -10.19 20.24 7.76
N LEU A 121 -9.16 19.41 8.00
CA LEU A 121 -8.31 18.87 6.94
C LEU A 121 -9.12 17.95 6.04
N ILE A 122 -9.89 17.02 6.61
CA ILE A 122 -10.76 16.10 5.85
C ILE A 122 -11.76 16.89 4.99
N LYS A 123 -12.41 17.90 5.59
CA LYS A 123 -13.31 18.81 4.86
C LYS A 123 -12.62 19.54 3.71
N LYS A 124 -11.36 19.98 3.91
CA LYS A 124 -10.56 20.63 2.85
C LYS A 124 -10.22 19.67 1.71
N ILE A 125 -9.88 18.42 2.02
CA ILE A 125 -9.62 17.37 1.01
C ILE A 125 -10.86 17.20 0.13
N PHE A 126 -12.05 17.00 0.72
CA PHE A 126 -13.28 16.82 -0.05
C PHE A 126 -13.70 18.05 -0.86
N LYS A 127 -13.47 19.27 -0.36
CA LYS A 127 -13.76 20.51 -1.10
C LYS A 127 -12.96 20.66 -2.40
N ARG A 128 -11.77 20.08 -2.46
CA ARG A 128 -10.89 20.13 -3.65
C ARG A 128 -11.27 19.12 -4.73
N LYS A 129 -12.30 18.29 -4.51
CA LYS A 129 -12.76 17.21 -5.40
C LYS A 129 -11.62 16.23 -5.75
N PRO A 130 -11.40 15.22 -4.90
CA PRO A 130 -10.33 14.24 -5.14
C PRO A 130 -10.49 13.56 -6.50
N ILE A 131 -9.36 13.34 -7.18
CA ILE A 131 -9.25 12.54 -8.41
C ILE A 131 -9.59 11.07 -8.10
N PHE A 132 -9.20 10.62 -6.91
CA PHE A 132 -9.50 9.32 -6.35
C PHE A 132 -9.73 9.47 -4.85
N ALA A 133 -10.69 8.76 -4.29
CA ALA A 133 -10.88 8.63 -2.86
C ALA A 133 -11.49 7.26 -2.54
N THR A 134 -11.06 6.62 -1.45
CA THR A 134 -11.64 5.34 -1.00
C THR A 134 -12.97 5.49 -0.29
N SER A 135 -13.31 6.71 0.12
CA SER A 135 -14.59 7.09 0.72
C SER A 135 -15.05 8.43 0.17
N GLU A 136 -16.37 8.63 0.09
CA GLU A 136 -16.97 9.86 -0.43
C GLU A 136 -17.36 10.84 0.68
N THR A 137 -17.39 10.39 1.94
CA THR A 137 -17.84 11.17 3.09
C THR A 137 -16.88 11.06 4.26
N GLN A 138 -16.92 12.04 5.16
CA GLN A 138 -16.13 12.01 6.39
C GLN A 138 -16.57 10.86 7.30
N GLU A 139 -17.88 10.60 7.37
CA GLU A 139 -18.46 9.52 8.15
C GLU A 139 -17.96 8.16 7.65
N GLY A 140 -17.84 7.99 6.34
CA GLY A 140 -17.30 6.77 5.73
C GLY A 140 -15.84 6.53 6.13
N ILE A 141 -15.02 7.58 6.23
CA ILE A 141 -13.63 7.46 6.73
C ILE A 141 -13.58 6.93 8.16
N MET A 142 -14.49 7.41 9.02
CA MET A 142 -14.54 6.99 10.42
C MET A 142 -15.04 5.55 10.57
N VAL A 143 -15.99 5.14 9.73
CA VAL A 143 -16.52 3.76 9.71
C VAL A 143 -15.50 2.78 9.14
N ASP A 144 -14.90 3.12 8.00
CA ASP A 144 -13.91 2.28 7.32
C ASP A 144 -12.57 2.31 8.06
N LYS A 145 -12.34 3.27 8.97
CA LYS A 145 -11.08 3.49 9.70
C LYS A 145 -9.85 3.65 8.81
N CYS A 146 -10.06 3.97 7.54
CA CYS A 146 -9.02 4.25 6.58
C CYS A 146 -9.50 5.22 5.49
N PHE A 147 -8.57 5.92 4.88
CA PHE A 147 -8.82 6.77 3.73
C PHE A 147 -7.56 6.87 2.87
N SER A 148 -7.71 6.63 1.57
CA SER A 148 -6.69 6.99 0.59
C SER A 148 -7.32 7.93 -0.42
N ALA A 149 -6.69 9.07 -0.68
CA ALA A 149 -7.15 10.00 -1.69
C ALA A 149 -6.00 10.65 -2.46
N ILE A 150 -6.30 11.05 -3.68
CA ILE A 150 -5.42 11.83 -4.53
C ILE A 150 -6.12 13.15 -4.82
N VAL A 151 -5.48 14.26 -4.43
CA VAL A 151 -5.99 15.61 -4.63
C VAL A 151 -4.89 16.43 -5.29
N ASP A 152 -5.16 16.89 -6.50
CA ASP A 152 -4.14 17.44 -7.39
C ASP A 152 -2.99 16.43 -7.57
N ASP A 153 -1.79 16.74 -7.08
CA ASP A 153 -0.62 15.86 -7.15
C ASP A 153 -0.22 15.25 -5.79
N ASP A 154 -1.01 15.52 -4.75
CA ASP A 154 -0.76 15.05 -3.38
C ASP A 154 -1.59 13.80 -3.07
N VAL A 155 -0.97 12.86 -2.35
CA VAL A 155 -1.64 11.65 -1.84
C VAL A 155 -1.89 11.82 -0.34
N TYR A 156 -3.10 11.52 0.09
CA TYR A 156 -3.51 11.56 1.50
C TYR A 156 -3.83 10.15 1.96
N LEU A 157 -3.15 9.70 3.01
CA LEU A 157 -3.32 8.40 3.63
C LEU A 157 -3.72 8.59 5.10
N ILE A 158 -4.97 8.30 5.44
CA ILE A 158 -5.47 8.34 6.81
C ILE A 158 -5.71 6.92 7.26
N TYR A 159 -5.28 6.59 8.47
CA TYR A 159 -5.35 5.23 9.00
C TYR A 159 -5.60 5.23 10.51
N ASP A 160 -6.22 4.18 11.02
CA ASP A 160 -6.26 3.90 12.45
C ASP A 160 -5.08 2.99 12.83
N ARG A 161 -4.17 3.44 13.69
CA ARG A 161 -3.07 2.61 14.24
C ARG A 161 -3.58 1.31 14.87
N LYS A 162 -4.82 1.26 15.35
CA LYS A 162 -5.45 0.07 15.96
C LYS A 162 -6.14 -0.83 14.94
N SER A 163 -6.29 -0.42 13.69
CA SER A 163 -7.03 -1.17 12.66
C SER A 163 -6.28 -1.18 11.32
N PHE A 164 -5.03 -1.66 11.35
CA PHE A 164 -4.14 -1.71 10.18
C PHE A 164 -4.66 -2.57 9.01
N VAL A 165 -5.55 -3.53 9.29
CA VAL A 165 -6.21 -4.33 8.24
C VAL A 165 -6.98 -3.43 7.29
N GLU A 166 -7.71 -2.46 7.84
CA GLU A 166 -8.52 -1.58 7.02
C GLU A 166 -7.63 -0.65 6.20
N PHE A 167 -6.54 -0.18 6.79
CA PHE A 167 -5.61 0.67 6.07
C PHE A 167 -5.04 0.01 4.81
N TYR A 168 -4.57 -1.24 4.89
CA TYR A 168 -4.06 -1.88 3.68
C TYR A 168 -5.17 -2.10 2.64
N LYS A 169 -6.44 -2.32 3.02
CA LYS A 169 -7.55 -2.40 2.05
C LYS A 169 -7.72 -1.09 1.28
N CYS A 170 -7.60 0.06 1.95
CA CYS A 170 -7.59 1.37 1.31
C CYS A 170 -6.40 1.52 0.34
N LEU A 171 -5.22 1.03 0.70
CA LEU A 171 -4.04 1.03 -0.19
C LEU A 171 -4.24 0.12 -1.41
N ILE A 172 -4.79 -1.08 -1.24
CA ILE A 172 -5.11 -1.99 -2.37
C ILE A 172 -6.07 -1.32 -3.36
N ARG A 173 -7.12 -0.64 -2.88
CA ARG A 173 -8.04 0.10 -3.75
C ARG A 173 -7.32 1.20 -4.54
N MET A 174 -6.38 1.90 -3.91
CA MET A 174 -5.56 2.92 -4.56
C MET A 174 -4.61 2.32 -5.61
N GLU A 175 -3.98 1.18 -5.32
CA GLU A 175 -3.13 0.48 -6.30
C GLU A 175 -3.93 -0.01 -7.51
N HIS A 176 -5.15 -0.53 -7.30
CA HIS A 176 -6.04 -0.84 -8.42
C HIS A 176 -6.44 0.40 -9.24
N TYR A 177 -6.58 1.56 -8.59
CA TYR A 177 -6.79 2.82 -9.32
C TYR A 177 -5.58 3.17 -10.19
N PHE A 178 -4.35 3.09 -9.64
CA PHE A 178 -3.13 3.34 -10.40
C PHE A 178 -2.95 2.37 -11.57
N GLU A 179 -3.27 1.09 -11.36
CA GLU A 179 -3.19 0.07 -12.39
C GLU A 179 -4.17 0.33 -13.54
N LYS A 180 -5.39 0.80 -13.24
CA LYS A 180 -6.37 1.18 -14.26
C LYS A 180 -5.99 2.47 -14.99
N ASN A 181 -5.22 3.35 -14.35
CA ASN A 181 -4.90 4.69 -14.84
C ASN A 181 -3.40 4.90 -15.13
N LYS A 182 -2.68 3.86 -15.57
CA LYS A 182 -1.20 3.86 -15.72
C LYS A 182 -0.61 5.11 -16.37
N LYS A 183 -1.20 5.58 -17.47
CA LYS A 183 -0.72 6.78 -18.18
C LYS A 183 -0.75 8.03 -17.31
N TRP A 184 -1.82 8.19 -16.53
CA TRP A 184 -1.96 9.30 -15.61
C TRP A 184 -0.98 9.14 -14.44
N THR A 185 -0.85 7.93 -13.89
CA THR A 185 0.08 7.61 -12.79
C THR A 185 1.52 7.95 -13.14
N ILE A 186 2.03 7.48 -14.29
CA ILE A 186 3.40 7.75 -14.76
C ILE A 186 3.64 9.25 -14.90
N LYS A 187 2.66 10.01 -15.43
CA LYS A 187 2.81 11.45 -15.64
C LYS A 187 3.05 12.22 -14.32
N HIS A 188 2.38 11.83 -13.24
CA HIS A 188 2.37 12.58 -11.99
C HIS A 188 3.37 12.06 -10.96
N PHE A 189 3.68 10.75 -10.96
CA PHE A 189 4.51 10.13 -9.92
C PHE A 189 5.90 9.66 -10.37
N ASP A 190 6.15 9.45 -11.67
CA ASP A 190 7.48 9.10 -12.22
C ASP A 190 8.26 10.33 -12.72
#